data_AF-A0AAW8YNE5-F1
#
_entry.id   AF-A0AAW8YNE5-F1
#
_cell.length_a   1.000
_cell.length_b   1.000
_cell.length_c   1.000
_cell.angle_alpha   90.00
_cell.angle_beta   90.00
_cell.angle_gamma   90.00
#
_symmetry.space_group_name_H-M   'P 1'
#
loop_
_entity.id
_entity.type
_entity.pdbx_description
1 polymer ?
#
loop_
_entity_poly.entity_id
_entity_poly.type
_entity_poly.pdbx_seq_one_letter_code
_entity_poly.pdbx_strand_id
1 'polypeptide(L)'
;MTTEGNFENVNVTLGDPAFDAMLMQLNHEVNSSNASEYNFMGNLTQEVGDQVWAVPAYLSEDYALFFLYTAIETGDWVVAFSEGTQTDGQFNLGTPLTTGQGLNRLYEKNPNRAKMVLSFVNDLEKAGEGMWRMVEL
;
A
#
# COMPACT_ATOMS: atom_id res chain seq x y z
N MET A 1 -28.65 -11.72 16.34
CA MET A 1 -27.37 -11.95 17.04
C MET A 1 -26.31 -11.91 15.97
N THR A 2 -25.63 -10.77 15.89
CA THR A 2 -24.48 -10.52 15.02
C THR A 2 -23.36 -11.47 15.43
N THR A 3 -22.84 -12.24 14.48
CA THR A 3 -21.64 -13.04 14.67
C THR A 3 -20.49 -12.06 14.83
N GLU A 4 -20.09 -11.79 16.08
CA GLU A 4 -18.83 -11.15 16.37
C GLU A 4 -17.74 -12.08 15.84
N GLY A 5 -17.01 -11.62 14.83
CA GLY A 5 -15.87 -12.33 14.28
C GLY A 5 -14.79 -12.44 15.36
N ASN A 6 -14.78 -13.58 16.06
CA ASN A 6 -13.65 -14.05 16.85
C ASN A 6 -12.50 -14.35 15.88
N PHE A 7 -11.76 -13.32 15.47
CA PHE A 7 -10.50 -13.49 14.75
C PHE A 7 -9.37 -13.70 15.77
N GLU A 8 -9.40 -14.83 16.47
CA GLU A 8 -8.26 -15.24 17.27
C GLU A 8 -7.09 -15.62 16.33
N ASN A 9 -6.00 -14.83 16.41
CA ASN A 9 -4.63 -15.26 16.18
C ASN A 9 -4.32 -15.97 14.85
N VAL A 10 -4.72 -15.42 13.71
CA VAL A 10 -4.00 -15.75 12.47
C VAL A 10 -2.71 -14.95 12.48
N ASN A 11 -1.58 -15.61 12.76
CA ASN A 11 -0.25 -15.05 12.48
C ASN A 11 -0.08 -14.99 10.96
N VAL A 12 -0.69 -13.98 10.33
CA VAL A 12 -0.51 -13.70 8.91
C VAL A 12 0.85 -13.03 8.76
N THR A 13 1.76 -13.64 8.02
CA THR A 13 3.11 -13.08 7.83
C THR A 13 3.39 -12.73 6.38
N LEU A 14 4.30 -11.79 6.17
CA LEU A 14 4.75 -11.38 4.85
C LEU A 14 5.25 -12.58 4.05
N GLY A 15 4.71 -12.76 2.84
CA GLY A 15 4.96 -13.89 1.95
C GLY A 15 3.87 -14.98 2.01
N ASP A 16 3.01 -14.97 3.03
CA ASP A 16 1.89 -15.92 3.09
C ASP A 16 0.77 -15.48 2.15
N PRO A 17 0.08 -16.42 1.45
CA PRO A 17 -1.07 -16.08 0.61
C PRO A 17 -2.20 -15.37 1.37
N ALA A 18 -2.38 -15.69 2.65
CA ALA A 18 -3.37 -15.01 3.50
C ALA A 18 -3.03 -13.52 3.72
N PHE A 19 -1.77 -13.13 3.55
CA PHE A 19 -1.34 -11.74 3.66
C PHE A 19 -1.85 -10.89 2.49
N ASP A 20 -2.20 -11.49 1.35
CA ASP A 20 -2.79 -10.77 0.20
C ASP A 20 -4.09 -10.04 0.59
N ALA A 21 -4.83 -10.56 1.55
CA ALA A 21 -6.08 -9.95 2.01
C ALA A 21 -5.87 -8.73 2.93
N MET A 22 -4.63 -8.37 3.26
CA MET A 22 -4.33 -7.25 4.15
C MET A 22 -4.40 -5.91 3.43
N LEU A 23 -5.13 -4.97 4.01
CA LEU A 23 -5.27 -3.60 3.53
C LEU A 23 -5.02 -2.63 4.69
N MET A 24 -4.17 -1.64 4.48
CA MET A 24 -3.97 -0.53 5.40
C MET A 24 -5.00 0.56 5.08
N GLN A 25 -5.95 0.76 5.99
CA GLN A 25 -6.91 1.86 5.91
C GLN A 25 -6.39 3.05 6.71
N LEU A 26 -6.38 4.23 6.09
CA LEU A 26 -6.03 5.49 6.74
C LEU A 26 -7.23 6.10 7.48
N ASN A 27 -6.92 6.88 8.51
CA ASN A 27 -7.91 7.57 9.34
C ASN A 27 -8.32 8.95 8.77
N HIS A 28 -7.65 9.40 7.71
CA HIS A 28 -7.93 10.66 7.03
C HIS A 28 -7.51 10.59 5.56
N GLU A 29 -7.94 11.60 4.82
CA GLU A 29 -7.53 11.79 3.43
C GLU A 29 -6.06 12.17 3.28
N VAL A 30 -5.51 11.88 2.10
CA VAL A 30 -4.22 12.41 1.67
C VAL A 30 -4.46 13.53 0.65
N ASN A 31 -3.82 14.67 0.90
CA ASN A 31 -3.94 15.86 0.08
C ASN A 31 -2.61 16.63 0.05
N SER A 32 -2.55 17.74 -0.66
CA SER A 32 -1.31 18.52 -0.85
C SER A 32 -0.69 19.06 0.45
N SER A 33 -1.48 19.17 1.54
CA SER A 33 -0.98 19.66 2.82
C SER A 33 -0.26 18.60 3.65
N ASN A 34 -0.64 17.32 3.52
CA ASN A 34 -0.07 16.21 4.29
C ASN A 34 0.68 15.16 3.45
N ALA A 35 0.63 15.21 2.11
CA ALA A 35 1.28 14.24 1.23
C ALA A 35 2.78 14.00 1.53
N SER A 36 3.48 15.03 2.03
CA SER A 36 4.90 14.92 2.40
C SER A 36 5.20 13.99 3.57
N GLU A 37 4.21 13.68 4.41
CA GLU A 37 4.30 12.69 5.49
C GLU A 37 4.45 11.26 4.94
N TYR A 38 4.01 11.05 3.70
CA TYR A 38 4.06 9.77 3.01
C TYR A 38 5.29 9.62 2.10
N ASN A 39 6.22 10.56 2.12
CA ASN A 39 7.46 10.47 1.37
C ASN A 39 8.25 9.22 1.77
N PHE A 40 8.78 8.50 0.78
CA PHE A 40 9.46 7.24 1.02
C PHE A 40 10.85 7.19 0.40
N MET A 41 11.85 6.90 1.24
CA MET A 41 13.26 6.76 0.84
C MET A 41 13.80 7.95 0.00
N GLY A 42 13.40 9.17 0.34
CA GLY A 42 13.81 10.39 -0.35
C GLY A 42 13.04 10.70 -1.63
N ASN A 43 12.09 9.84 -2.04
CA ASN A 43 11.15 10.16 -3.10
C ASN A 43 9.96 10.95 -2.55
N LEU A 44 9.45 11.87 -3.37
CA LEU A 44 8.31 12.70 -3.04
C LEU A 44 7.01 12.03 -3.45
N THR A 45 6.04 12.04 -2.55
CA THR A 45 4.65 11.72 -2.86
C THR A 45 4.07 12.80 -3.76
N GLN A 46 3.49 12.37 -4.88
CA GLN A 46 2.95 13.25 -5.91
C GLN A 46 1.52 12.86 -6.25
N GLU A 47 0.68 13.86 -6.52
CA GLU A 47 -0.63 13.63 -7.08
C GLU A 47 -0.50 13.18 -8.55
N VAL A 48 -1.10 12.04 -8.88
CA VAL A 48 -1.02 11.42 -10.21
C VAL A 48 -2.40 11.26 -10.86
N GLY A 49 -3.45 11.64 -10.14
CA GLY A 49 -4.84 11.62 -10.56
C GLY A 49 -5.73 12.22 -9.48
N ASP A 50 -7.00 12.40 -9.79
CA ASP A 50 -7.98 12.92 -8.83
C ASP A 50 -8.04 12.01 -7.60
N GLN A 51 -7.64 12.54 -6.43
CA GLN A 51 -7.54 11.79 -5.18
C GLN A 51 -6.65 10.54 -5.25
N VAL A 52 -5.61 10.58 -6.11
CA VAL A 52 -4.60 9.52 -6.20
C VAL A 52 -3.23 10.13 -6.00
N TRP A 53 -2.58 9.74 -4.91
CA TRP A 53 -1.22 10.13 -4.58
C TRP A 53 -0.31 8.91 -4.66
N ALA A 54 0.86 9.07 -5.30
CA ALA A 54 1.78 7.98 -5.51
C ALA A 54 3.21 8.34 -5.12
N VAL A 55 3.94 7.34 -4.61
CA VAL A 55 5.37 7.42 -4.35
C VAL A 55 6.02 6.06 -4.64
N PRO A 56 7.23 6.01 -5.24
CA PRO A 56 7.89 4.75 -5.51
C PRO A 56 8.24 3.99 -4.21
N ALA A 57 7.77 2.75 -4.08
CA ALA A 57 8.21 1.82 -3.03
C ALA A 57 9.48 1.07 -3.46
N TYR A 58 9.57 0.75 -4.75
CA TYR A 58 10.70 0.08 -5.36
C TYR A 58 10.80 0.42 -6.85
N LEU A 59 12.02 0.66 -7.33
CA LEU A 59 12.33 0.88 -8.74
C LEU A 59 13.54 0.03 -9.13
N SER A 60 13.42 -0.66 -10.24
CA SER A 60 14.47 -1.41 -10.94
C SER A 60 14.21 -1.36 -12.44
N GLU A 61 15.13 -1.87 -13.26
CA GLU A 61 14.99 -1.86 -14.72
C GLU A 61 13.73 -2.63 -15.19
N ASP A 62 13.41 -3.75 -14.54
CA ASP A 62 12.35 -4.68 -14.99
C ASP A 62 11.11 -4.68 -14.08
N TYR A 63 11.15 -3.95 -12.95
CA TYR A 63 10.08 -3.95 -11.98
C TYR A 63 10.01 -2.63 -11.21
N ALA A 64 8.83 -2.03 -11.20
CA ALA A 64 8.54 -0.81 -10.49
C ALA A 64 7.25 -1.00 -9.69
N LEU A 65 7.28 -0.65 -8.41
CA LEU A 65 6.14 -0.77 -7.51
C LEU A 65 5.98 0.54 -6.74
N PHE A 66 4.75 1.02 -6.68
CA PHE A 66 4.40 2.32 -6.09
C PHE A 66 3.40 2.11 -4.97
N PHE A 67 3.59 2.86 -3.88
CA PHE A 67 2.48 3.11 -2.96
C PHE A 67 1.44 3.97 -3.67
N LEU A 68 0.17 3.68 -3.41
CA LEU A 68 -0.97 4.50 -3.80
C LEU A 68 -1.75 4.88 -2.55
N TYR A 69 -1.98 6.16 -2.34
CA TYR A 69 -2.88 6.68 -1.33
C TYR A 69 -4.11 7.23 -2.04
N THR A 70 -5.26 6.61 -1.79
CA THR A 70 -6.48 6.93 -2.54
C THR A 70 -7.74 6.56 -1.76
N ALA A 71 -8.86 7.19 -2.12
CA ALA A 71 -10.18 6.84 -1.62
C ALA A 71 -10.76 5.63 -2.39
N ILE A 72 -11.34 4.67 -1.66
CA ILE A 72 -12.15 3.59 -2.24
C ILE A 72 -13.64 4.00 -2.30
N GLU A 73 -14.50 3.17 -2.90
CA GLU A 73 -15.92 3.48 -3.12
C GLU A 73 -16.69 3.81 -1.83
N THR A 74 -16.26 3.29 -0.68
CA THR A 74 -16.85 3.59 0.62
C THR A 74 -16.48 4.98 1.16
N GLY A 75 -15.57 5.70 0.49
CA GLY A 75 -15.00 6.98 0.92
C GLY A 75 -13.82 6.83 1.88
N ASP A 76 -13.51 5.62 2.31
CA ASP A 76 -12.33 5.35 3.14
C ASP A 76 -11.04 5.53 2.33
N TRP A 77 -10.02 6.12 2.95
CA TRP A 77 -8.69 6.22 2.35
C TRP A 77 -7.84 5.01 2.69
N VAL A 78 -7.04 4.55 1.75
CA VAL A 78 -6.23 3.33 1.90
C VAL A 78 -4.82 3.51 1.35
N VAL A 79 -3.91 2.67 1.82
CA VAL A 79 -2.58 2.48 1.22
C VAL A 79 -2.64 1.24 0.32
N ALA A 80 -2.84 1.43 -0.97
CA ALA A 80 -2.76 0.38 -1.98
C ALA A 80 -1.35 0.34 -2.60
N PHE A 81 -1.11 -0.65 -3.46
CA PHE A 81 0.05 -0.64 -4.35
C PHE A 81 -0.38 -0.69 -5.80
N SER A 82 0.50 -0.29 -6.71
CA SER A 82 0.36 -0.60 -8.12
C SER A 82 1.72 -0.79 -8.76
N GLU A 83 1.79 -1.74 -9.68
CA GLU A 83 2.97 -1.92 -10.53
C GLU A 83 3.01 -0.79 -11.56
N GLY A 84 4.18 -0.20 -11.74
CA GLY A 84 4.43 0.81 -12.75
C GLY A 84 4.99 0.20 -14.02
N THR A 85 4.52 0.67 -15.16
CA THR A 85 5.12 0.37 -16.47
C THR A 85 5.51 1.66 -17.18
N GLN A 86 6.58 1.61 -17.96
CA GLN A 86 6.95 2.69 -18.85
C GLN A 86 6.69 2.25 -20.28
N THR A 87 5.72 2.89 -20.94
CA THR A 87 5.34 2.62 -22.33
C THR A 87 5.46 3.92 -23.11
N ASP A 88 6.24 3.93 -24.19
CA ASP A 88 6.45 5.11 -25.05
C ASP A 88 6.87 6.39 -24.29
N GLY A 89 7.70 6.22 -23.25
CA GLY A 89 8.17 7.32 -22.40
C GLY A 89 7.11 7.84 -21.40
N GLN A 90 5.89 7.29 -21.41
CA GLN A 90 4.86 7.58 -20.43
C GLN A 90 4.88 6.55 -19.30
N PHE A 91 4.83 7.04 -18.08
CA PHE A 91 4.70 6.22 -16.89
C PHE A 91 3.21 5.92 -16.64
N ASN A 92 2.87 4.64 -16.53
CA ASN A 92 1.50 4.19 -16.29
C ASN A 92 1.46 3.31 -15.04
N LEU A 93 0.50 3.59 -14.16
CA LEU A 93 0.17 2.72 -13.05
C LEU A 93 -0.79 1.62 -13.54
N GLY A 94 -0.51 0.39 -13.17
CA GLY A 94 -1.37 -0.76 -13.41
C GLY A 94 -2.57 -0.82 -12.46
N THR A 95 -3.24 -1.98 -12.47
CA THR A 95 -4.37 -2.25 -11.56
C THR A 95 -3.93 -2.14 -10.10
N PRO A 96 -4.69 -1.41 -9.25
CA PRO A 96 -4.43 -1.37 -7.82
C PRO A 96 -4.44 -2.75 -7.18
N LEU A 97 -3.56 -2.92 -6.21
CA LEU A 97 -3.37 -4.09 -5.38
C LEU A 97 -3.64 -3.71 -3.94
N THR A 98 -4.13 -4.65 -3.13
CA THR A 98 -4.14 -4.44 -1.67
C THR A 98 -2.72 -4.21 -1.16
N THR A 99 -2.61 -3.64 0.05
CA THR A 99 -1.31 -3.44 0.72
C THR A 99 -0.53 -4.77 0.80
N GLY A 100 -1.24 -5.83 1.15
CA GLY A 100 -0.73 -7.19 1.28
C GLY A 100 -0.22 -7.78 -0.04
N GLN A 101 -1.02 -7.71 -1.10
CA GLN A 101 -0.63 -8.19 -2.43
C GLN A 101 0.63 -7.49 -2.94
N GLY A 102 0.69 -6.17 -2.83
CA GLY A 102 1.87 -5.40 -3.26
C GLY A 102 3.13 -5.80 -2.49
N LEU A 103 3.00 -5.98 -1.17
CA LEU A 103 4.09 -6.43 -0.31
C LEU A 103 4.54 -7.86 -0.62
N ASN A 104 3.62 -8.78 -0.87
CA ASN A 104 3.94 -10.16 -1.24
C ASN A 104 4.65 -10.23 -2.60
N ARG A 105 4.15 -9.51 -3.62
CA ARG A 105 4.82 -9.41 -4.92
C ARG A 105 6.23 -8.83 -4.80
N LEU A 106 6.38 -7.78 -3.98
CA LEU A 106 7.70 -7.22 -3.70
C LEU A 106 8.60 -8.22 -2.95
N TYR A 107 8.04 -9.02 -2.05
CA TYR A 107 8.80 -10.01 -1.29
C TYR A 107 9.39 -11.09 -2.20
N GLU A 108 8.64 -11.55 -3.20
CA GLU A 108 9.14 -12.50 -4.20
C GLU A 108 10.34 -11.96 -4.99
N LYS A 109 10.35 -10.64 -5.28
CA LYS A 109 11.43 -10.00 -6.04
C LYS A 109 12.60 -9.59 -5.14
N ASN A 110 12.31 -9.05 -3.96
CA ASN A 110 13.29 -8.50 -3.04
C ASN A 110 12.77 -8.55 -1.58
N PRO A 111 13.06 -9.64 -0.84
CA PRO A 111 12.60 -9.82 0.53
C PRO A 111 13.03 -8.71 1.50
N ASN A 112 14.25 -8.19 1.34
CA ASN A 112 14.78 -7.15 2.22
C ASN A 112 14.06 -5.82 1.98
N ARG A 113 13.79 -5.48 0.73
CA ARG A 113 13.01 -4.29 0.40
C ARG A 113 11.56 -4.43 0.89
N ALA A 114 10.93 -5.59 0.69
CA ALA A 114 9.57 -5.82 1.17
C ALA A 114 9.45 -5.66 2.68
N LYS A 115 10.42 -6.14 3.47
CA LYS A 115 10.47 -5.91 4.93
C LYS A 115 10.59 -4.44 5.30
N MET A 116 11.36 -3.66 4.54
CA MET A 116 11.49 -2.21 4.75
C MET A 116 10.19 -1.47 4.44
N VAL A 117 9.53 -1.83 3.32
CA VAL A 117 8.23 -1.27 2.93
C VAL A 117 7.16 -1.64 3.97
N LEU A 118 7.13 -2.88 4.45
CA LEU A 118 6.23 -3.31 5.52
C LEU A 118 6.51 -2.54 6.83
N SER A 119 7.78 -2.31 7.18
CA SER A 119 8.13 -1.52 8.37
C SER A 119 7.56 -0.11 8.28
N PHE A 120 7.67 0.54 7.12
CA PHE A 120 7.09 1.87 6.91
C PHE A 120 5.58 1.87 7.08
N VAL A 121 4.87 0.90 6.49
CA VAL A 121 3.41 0.77 6.66
C VAL A 121 3.04 0.53 8.14
N ASN A 122 3.80 -0.29 8.86
CA ASN A 122 3.59 -0.52 10.29
C ASN A 122 3.88 0.73 11.13
N ASP A 123 4.76 1.62 10.69
CA ASP A 123 5.04 2.86 11.37
C ASP A 123 3.88 3.87 11.21
N LEU A 124 3.14 3.82 10.10
CA LEU A 124 1.87 4.57 9.94
C LEU A 124 0.84 4.13 11.00
N GLU A 125 0.65 2.81 11.18
CA GLU A 125 -0.25 2.29 12.22
C GLU A 125 0.17 2.75 13.62
N LYS A 126 1.46 2.62 13.95
CA LYS A 126 1.99 3.06 15.26
C LYS A 126 1.83 4.55 15.50
N ALA A 127 1.89 5.36 14.44
CA ALA A 127 1.67 6.80 14.50
C ALA A 127 0.18 7.16 14.63
N GLY A 128 -0.73 6.19 14.47
CA GLY A 128 -2.18 6.42 14.50
C GLY A 128 -2.74 6.95 13.17
N GLU A 129 -1.96 6.87 12.10
CA GLU A 129 -2.35 7.31 10.74
C GLU A 129 -3.39 6.37 10.11
N GLY A 130 -3.39 5.11 10.52
CA GLY A 130 -4.26 4.08 9.97
C GLY A 130 -4.29 2.81 10.79
N MET A 131 -5.01 1.83 10.27
CA MET A 131 -5.16 0.51 10.86
C MET A 131 -5.17 -0.57 9.78
N TRP A 132 -4.55 -1.70 10.10
CA TRP A 132 -4.67 -2.90 9.27
C TRP A 132 -6.09 -3.46 9.33
N ARG A 133 -6.60 -3.82 8.16
CA ARG A 133 -7.85 -4.55 7.98
C ARG A 133 -7.63 -5.72 7.04
N MET A 134 -8.40 -6.78 7.25
CA MET A 134 -8.50 -7.87 6.29
C MET A 134 -9.72 -7.62 5.41
N VAL A 135 -9.57 -7.79 4.11
CA VAL A 135 -10.66 -7.63 3.13
C VAL A 135 -10.96 -8.95 2.44
N GLU A 136 -12.19 -9.09 1.96
CA GLU A 136 -12.55 -10.18 1.04
C GLU A 136 -12.03 -9.80 -0.36
N LEU A 137 -11.28 -10.72 -0.98
CA LEU A 137 -10.68 -10.56 -2.32
C LEU A 137 -11.55 -11.17 -3.42
#